data_AF-A0A7M5UJC7-F1
#
_entry.id   AF-A0A7M5UJC7-F1
#
_cell.length_a   1.000
_cell.length_b   1.000
_cell.length_c   1.000
_cell.angle_alpha   90.00
_cell.angle_beta   90.00
_cell.angle_gamma   90.00
#
_symmetry.space_group_name_H-M   'P 1'
#
loop_
_entity.id
_entity.type
_entity.pdbx_description
1 polymer ?
#
loop_
_entity_poly.entity_id
_entity_poly.type
_entity_poly.pdbx_seq_one_letter_code
_entity_poly.pdbx_strand_id
1 'polypeptide(L)'
;MFGFDEKWSVDVCNHTMQPDLVSCGVFCLWYAELIITAGEVPEILRPPEIRLFRQRIAETLLWIGGNGDWCQKFCRVCGESTPPKKIRPRTKPKWVQCDLCIPPAWYHNVCVGIPNDVTLCDAEFRCDSVNEMVR
;
A
#
# COMPACT_ATOMS: atom_id res chain seq x y z
N MET A 1 -35.70 19.44 28.33
CA MET A 1 -35.44 20.42 27.25
C MET A 1 -33.93 20.59 27.21
N PHE A 2 -33.22 19.78 26.42
CA PHE A 2 -31.76 19.84 26.33
C PHE A 2 -31.42 20.73 25.15
N GLY A 3 -31.20 22.02 25.40
CA GLY A 3 -30.70 22.96 24.41
C GLY A 3 -29.18 22.83 24.35
N PHE A 4 -28.68 22.17 23.31
CA PHE A 4 -27.30 22.31 22.88
C PHE A 4 -27.31 23.19 21.62
N ASP A 5 -27.33 24.51 21.83
CA ASP A 5 -26.91 25.47 20.79
C ASP A 5 -25.37 25.54 20.82
N GLU A 6 -24.71 24.45 20.47
CA GLU A 6 -23.27 24.50 20.19
C GLU A 6 -23.07 25.15 18.82
N LYS A 7 -22.70 26.44 18.84
CA LYS A 7 -22.21 27.14 17.66
C LYS A 7 -20.82 26.60 17.34
N TRP A 8 -20.74 25.76 16.32
CA TRP A 8 -19.49 25.37 15.72
C TRP A 8 -18.65 26.61 15.39
N SER A 9 -17.42 26.65 15.91
CA SER A 9 -16.40 27.59 15.49
C SER A 9 -15.38 26.89 14.60
N VAL A 10 -14.81 27.65 13.66
CA VAL A 10 -13.70 27.21 12.83
C VAL A 10 -12.46 27.95 13.31
N ASP A 11 -11.41 27.21 13.58
CA ASP A 11 -10.12 27.76 13.98
C ASP A 11 -9.00 27.06 13.20
N VAL A 12 -7.83 27.68 13.16
CA VAL A 12 -6.62 27.11 12.55
C VAL A 12 -5.72 26.62 13.66
N CYS A 13 -5.53 25.30 13.73
CA CYS A 13 -4.58 24.72 14.68
C CYS A 13 -3.18 25.26 14.42
N ASN A 14 -2.47 25.63 15.49
CA ASN A 14 -1.09 26.02 15.37
C ASN A 14 -0.26 24.79 14.93
N HIS A 15 0.46 24.90 13.81
CA HIS A 15 1.21 23.79 13.24
C HIS A 15 2.47 24.27 12.51
N THR A 16 3.48 23.41 12.43
CA THR A 16 4.70 23.71 11.67
C THR A 16 4.43 23.73 10.18
N MET A 17 4.82 24.79 9.49
CA MET A 17 4.63 24.91 8.04
C MET A 17 5.49 23.91 7.27
N GLN A 18 4.90 23.27 6.26
CA GLN A 18 5.63 22.44 5.33
C GLN A 18 6.60 23.32 4.49
N PRO A 19 7.88 22.93 4.36
CA PRO A 19 8.88 23.72 3.63
C PRO A 19 8.93 23.46 2.11
N ASP A 20 8.26 22.41 1.63
CA ASP A 20 8.27 21.98 0.23
C ASP A 20 6.85 21.95 -0.38
N LEU A 21 6.73 21.56 -1.66
CA LEU A 21 5.44 21.46 -2.37
C LEU A 21 4.94 20.01 -2.56
N VAL A 22 5.65 19.01 -2.05
CA VAL A 22 5.43 17.58 -2.39
C VAL A 22 5.11 16.70 -1.18
N SER A 23 5.22 17.24 0.03
CA SER A 23 5.08 16.51 1.29
C SER A 23 3.77 16.77 2.03
N CYS A 24 2.80 17.49 1.45
CA CYS A 24 1.56 17.86 2.13
C CYS A 24 0.79 16.67 2.67
N GLY A 25 0.70 15.57 1.91
CA GLY A 25 0.07 14.34 2.39
C GLY A 25 0.78 13.71 3.60
N VAL A 26 2.11 13.82 3.69
CA VAL A 26 2.89 13.34 4.84
C VAL A 26 2.58 14.17 6.08
N PHE A 27 2.56 15.50 5.93
CA PHE A 27 2.24 16.42 7.02
C PHE A 27 0.79 16.23 7.49
N CYS A 28 -0.18 16.08 6.58
CA CYS A 28 -1.57 15.80 6.93
C CYS A 28 -1.71 14.52 7.78
N LEU A 29 -1.08 13.42 7.37
CA LEU A 29 -1.14 12.15 8.11
C LEU A 29 -0.46 12.26 9.48
N TRP A 30 0.67 12.96 9.54
CA TRP A 30 1.39 13.18 10.79
C TRP A 30 0.58 14.03 11.78
N TYR A 31 -0.07 15.11 11.33
CA TYR A 31 -0.96 15.90 12.19
C TYR A 31 -2.17 15.09 12.66
N ALA A 32 -2.76 14.28 11.77
CA ALA A 32 -3.88 13.42 12.13
C ALA A 32 -3.48 12.41 13.22
N GLU A 33 -2.31 11.77 13.09
CA GLU A 33 -1.77 10.86 14.11
C GLU A 33 -1.61 11.57 15.46
N LEU A 34 -1.08 12.79 15.48
CA LEU A 34 -0.90 13.58 16.71
C LEU A 34 -2.24 13.98 17.35
N ILE A 35 -3.20 14.48 16.56
CA ILE A 35 -4.53 14.83 17.09
C ILE A 35 -5.21 13.60 17.72
N ILE A 36 -5.09 12.44 17.08
CA ILE A 36 -5.72 11.21 17.59
C ILE A 36 -5.00 10.69 18.85
N THR A 37 -3.67 10.74 18.88
CA THR A 37 -2.87 10.11 19.95
C THR A 37 -2.64 11.03 21.15
N ALA A 38 -2.47 12.33 20.91
CA ALA A 38 -2.17 13.34 21.93
C ALA A 38 -3.35 14.30 22.19
N GLY A 39 -4.39 14.30 21.34
CA GLY A 39 -5.53 15.21 21.46
C GLY A 39 -5.28 16.60 20.91
N GLU A 40 -4.05 16.92 20.52
CA GLU A 40 -3.64 18.24 20.05
C GLU A 40 -2.43 18.17 19.10
N VAL A 41 -2.17 19.29 18.42
CA VAL A 41 -0.94 19.50 17.65
C VAL A 41 -0.06 20.47 18.45
N PRO A 42 1.11 20.05 18.96
CA PRO A 42 2.01 20.92 19.71
C PRO A 42 2.41 22.18 18.95
N GLU A 43 2.59 23.28 19.69
CA GLU A 43 2.89 24.62 19.15
C GLU A 43 4.16 24.68 18.29
N ILE A 44 5.16 23.86 18.62
CA ILE A 44 6.42 23.75 17.88
C ILE A 44 6.66 22.27 17.56
N LEU A 45 6.48 21.91 16.29
CA LEU A 45 6.82 20.57 15.83
C LEU A 45 8.20 20.57 15.20
N ARG A 46 8.97 19.52 15.48
CA ARG A 46 10.14 19.18 14.68
C ARG A 46 9.65 18.37 13.49
N PRO A 47 9.88 18.81 12.24
CA PRO A 47 9.46 18.05 11.08
C PRO A 47 9.95 16.60 11.18
N PRO A 48 9.11 15.61 10.85
CA PRO A 48 9.59 14.24 10.80
C PRO A 48 10.63 14.14 9.70
N GLU A 49 11.53 13.17 9.82
CA GLU A 49 12.34 12.76 8.68
C GLU A 49 11.40 12.27 7.58
N ILE A 50 11.06 13.15 6.63
CA ILE A 50 10.01 12.93 5.61
C ILE A 50 10.19 11.59 4.90
N ARG A 51 11.44 11.21 4.63
CA ARG A 51 11.78 9.93 4.00
C ARG A 51 11.36 8.74 4.87
N LEU A 52 11.68 8.76 6.17
CA LEU A 52 11.29 7.69 7.09
C LEU A 52 9.78 7.61 7.26
N PHE A 53 9.11 8.77 7.33
CA PHE A 53 7.66 8.79 7.50
C PHE A 53 6.94 8.26 6.24
N ARG A 54 7.43 8.62 5.04
CA ARG A 54 6.94 8.02 3.78
C ARG A 54 7.16 6.51 3.74
N GLN A 55 8.31 6.05 4.19
CA GLN A 55 8.60 4.62 4.29
C GLN A 55 7.62 3.93 5.25
N ARG A 56 7.39 4.48 6.44
CA ARG A 56 6.42 3.95 7.40
C ARG A 56 5.01 3.90 6.82
N ILE A 57 4.55 4.96 6.14
CA ILE A 57 3.24 4.97 5.47
C ILE A 57 3.17 3.84 4.44
N ALA A 58 4.19 3.68 3.59
CA ALA A 58 4.23 2.62 2.59
C ALA A 58 4.23 1.23 3.24
N GLU A 59 5.05 1.02 4.28
CA GLU A 59 5.09 -0.24 5.05
C GLU A 59 3.75 -0.55 5.71
N THR A 60 3.10 0.44 6.34
CA THR A 60 1.77 0.27 6.93
C THR A 60 0.73 -0.09 5.88
N LEU A 61 0.71 0.59 4.73
CA LEU A 61 -0.21 0.27 3.64
C LEU A 61 0.05 -1.11 3.05
N LEU A 62 1.32 -1.49 2.89
CA LEU A 62 1.72 -2.82 2.39
C LEU A 62 1.47 -3.92 3.41
N TRP A 63 1.59 -3.65 4.71
CA TRP A 63 1.38 -4.62 5.78
C TRP A 63 -0.11 -4.83 6.08
N ILE A 64 -0.88 -3.74 6.16
CA ILE A 64 -2.35 -3.81 6.25
C ILE A 64 -2.91 -4.43 4.97
N GLY A 65 -2.37 -4.07 3.81
CA GLY A 65 -2.70 -4.69 2.54
C GLY A 65 -2.25 -6.16 2.47
N GLY A 66 -1.19 -6.53 3.19
CA GLY A 66 -0.55 -7.86 3.18
C GLY A 66 -1.26 -8.91 4.02
N ASN A 67 -2.09 -8.48 4.97
CA ASN A 67 -2.96 -9.34 5.77
C ASN A 67 -4.42 -9.38 5.27
N GLY A 68 -4.75 -8.65 4.20
CA GLY A 68 -6.07 -8.65 3.59
C GLY A 68 -6.03 -9.02 2.10
N ASP A 69 -7.17 -9.40 1.53
CA ASP A 69 -7.41 -9.75 0.12
C ASP A 69 -6.82 -8.76 -0.92
N TRP A 70 -6.34 -7.59 -0.49
CA TRP A 70 -5.75 -6.57 -1.36
C TRP A 70 -4.36 -6.95 -1.89
N CYS A 71 -3.43 -7.48 -1.09
CA CYS A 71 -2.12 -7.91 -1.63
C CYS A 71 -2.23 -9.14 -2.55
N GLN A 72 -3.37 -9.84 -2.54
CA GLN A 72 -3.64 -10.90 -3.51
C GLN A 72 -4.07 -10.33 -4.88
N LYS A 73 -4.47 -9.06 -4.96
CA LYS A 73 -4.99 -8.41 -6.18
C LYS A 73 -3.95 -7.58 -6.94
N PHE A 74 -2.77 -7.33 -6.36
CA PHE A 74 -1.72 -6.50 -6.96
C PHE A 74 -0.40 -7.24 -7.02
N CYS A 75 0.32 -7.06 -8.13
CA CYS A 75 1.65 -7.63 -8.28
C CYS A 75 2.63 -6.89 -7.36
N ARG A 76 3.38 -7.63 -6.54
CA ARG A 76 4.35 -7.04 -5.58
C ARG A 76 5.55 -6.36 -6.25
N VAL A 77 5.79 -6.60 -7.54
CA VAL A 77 6.85 -5.94 -8.31
C VAL A 77 6.37 -4.63 -8.94
N CYS A 78 5.21 -4.62 -9.60
CA CYS A 78 4.75 -3.44 -10.34
C CYS A 78 3.64 -2.65 -9.66
N GLY A 79 3.03 -3.18 -8.60
CA GLY A 79 1.93 -2.54 -7.86
C GLY A 79 0.58 -2.55 -8.60
N GLU A 80 0.50 -3.16 -9.77
CA GLU A 80 -0.69 -3.14 -10.63
C GLU A 80 -1.43 -4.48 -10.60
N SER A 81 -2.75 -4.45 -10.81
CA SER A 81 -3.58 -5.64 -11.01
C SER A 81 -3.51 -6.15 -12.45
N THR A 82 -3.16 -5.28 -13.40
CA THR A 82 -2.95 -5.63 -14.81
C THR A 82 -1.49 -5.40 -15.18
N PRO A 83 -0.82 -6.33 -15.86
CA PRO A 83 0.58 -6.16 -16.19
C PRO A 83 0.80 -5.05 -17.22
N PRO A 84 2.06 -4.59 -17.34
CA PRO A 84 2.40 -3.53 -18.26
C PRO A 84 1.95 -3.83 -19.69
N LYS A 85 1.18 -2.91 -20.30
CA LYS A 85 0.64 -3.00 -21.68
C LYS A 85 1.69 -3.18 -22.80
N LYS A 86 2.98 -3.16 -22.47
CA LYS A 86 4.10 -3.24 -23.42
C LYS A 86 4.37 -4.67 -23.93
N ILE A 87 3.73 -5.70 -23.37
CA ILE A 87 3.87 -7.09 -23.81
C ILE A 87 2.64 -7.45 -24.65
N ARG A 88 2.86 -7.65 -25.95
CA ARG A 88 1.84 -7.86 -26.98
C ARG A 88 0.85 -8.98 -26.58
N PRO A 89 -0.48 -8.76 -26.63
CA PRO A 89 -1.44 -9.72 -26.14
C PRO A 89 -1.72 -10.77 -27.22
N ARG A 90 -1.08 -11.93 -27.13
CA ARG A 90 -1.70 -13.17 -27.64
C ARG A 90 -2.18 -14.08 -26.51
N THR A 91 -1.67 -13.87 -25.30
CA THR A 91 -1.97 -14.67 -24.12
C THR A 91 -2.28 -13.76 -22.96
N LYS A 92 -3.35 -14.08 -22.22
CA LYS A 92 -3.64 -13.39 -20.96
C LYS A 92 -2.45 -13.58 -20.03
N PRO A 93 -1.97 -12.51 -19.38
CA PRO A 93 -0.91 -12.63 -18.40
C PRO A 93 -1.35 -13.52 -17.24
N LYS A 94 -0.41 -14.28 -16.69
CA LYS A 94 -0.67 -15.25 -15.64
C LYS A 94 -0.13 -14.74 -14.31
N TRP A 95 -0.82 -15.07 -13.23
CA TRP A 95 -0.40 -14.76 -11.88
C TRP A 95 0.39 -15.93 -11.29
N VAL A 96 1.38 -15.62 -10.47
CA VAL A 96 2.19 -16.60 -9.74
C VAL A 96 2.29 -16.19 -8.28
N GLN A 97 2.16 -17.15 -7.38
CA GLN A 97 2.37 -16.98 -5.94
C GLN A 97 3.76 -17.46 -5.56
N CYS A 98 4.41 -16.74 -4.65
CA CYS A 98 5.58 -17.25 -3.94
C CYS A 98 5.17 -17.69 -2.52
N ASP A 99 5.14 -18.99 -2.29
CA ASP A 99 4.82 -19.59 -0.99
C ASP A 99 5.96 -19.50 0.02
N LEU A 100 7.17 -19.17 -0.45
CA LEU A 100 8.33 -18.91 0.40
C LEU A 100 8.34 -17.49 0.97
N CYS A 101 7.56 -16.57 0.41
CA CYS A 101 7.37 -15.25 1.00
C CYS A 101 6.49 -15.38 2.25
N ILE A 102 6.85 -14.67 3.31
CA ILE A 102 6.04 -14.57 4.54
C ILE A 102 5.68 -13.09 4.73
N PRO A 103 4.43 -12.66 4.43
CA PRO A 103 3.32 -13.45 3.90
C PRO A 103 3.50 -13.81 2.41
N PRO A 104 2.77 -14.83 1.91
CA PRO A 104 2.77 -15.20 0.50
C PRO A 104 2.45 -14.00 -0.39
N ALA A 105 3.13 -13.91 -1.53
CA ALA A 105 3.05 -12.74 -2.40
C ALA A 105 2.76 -13.12 -3.84
N TRP A 106 2.04 -12.23 -4.51
CA TRP A 106 1.57 -12.41 -5.88
C TRP A 106 2.33 -11.56 -6.87
N TYR A 107 2.59 -12.12 -8.04
CA TYR A 107 3.34 -11.48 -9.12
C TYR A 107 2.69 -11.76 -10.47
N HIS A 108 2.80 -10.83 -11.42
CA HIS A 108 2.64 -11.20 -12.83
C HIS A 108 3.84 -12.04 -13.24
N ASN A 109 3.61 -13.15 -13.94
CA ASN A 109 4.65 -14.03 -14.46
C ASN A 109 5.75 -13.24 -15.21
N VAL A 110 5.35 -12.26 -16.02
CA VAL A 110 6.26 -11.38 -16.77
C VAL A 110 7.11 -10.47 -15.88
N CYS A 111 6.63 -10.07 -14.71
CA CYS A 111 7.35 -9.21 -13.78
C CYS A 111 8.49 -9.95 -13.06
N VAL A 112 8.46 -11.29 -13.08
CA VAL A 112 9.49 -12.16 -12.48
C VAL A 112 10.21 -13.01 -13.53
N GLY A 113 10.09 -12.66 -14.83
CA GLY A 113 10.83 -13.31 -15.91
C GLY A 113 10.29 -14.68 -16.33
N ILE A 114 9.07 -15.06 -15.92
CA ILE A 114 8.44 -16.31 -16.32
C ILE A 114 7.69 -16.12 -17.64
N PRO A 115 7.94 -16.96 -18.67
CA PRO A 115 7.23 -16.92 -19.94
C PRO A 115 5.71 -17.08 -19.83
N ASN A 116 4.96 -16.55 -20.80
CA ASN A 116 3.47 -16.56 -20.80
C ASN A 116 2.84 -17.93 -21.14
N ASP A 117 3.60 -18.82 -21.75
CA ASP A 117 3.17 -20.17 -22.13
C ASP A 117 3.14 -21.13 -20.94
N VAL A 118 3.89 -20.86 -19.87
CA VAL A 118 3.89 -21.68 -18.64
C VAL A 118 2.65 -21.35 -17.79
N THR A 119 1.76 -22.33 -17.56
CA THR A 119 0.63 -22.18 -16.62
C THR A 119 1.09 -22.63 -15.24
N LEU A 120 1.00 -21.73 -14.26
CA LEU A 120 1.42 -22.02 -12.88
C LEU A 120 0.25 -21.89 -11.90
N CYS A 121 -0.63 -20.91 -12.09
CA CYS A 121 -1.84 -20.74 -11.28
C CYS A 121 -3.01 -20.24 -12.15
N ASP A 122 -4.24 -20.55 -11.74
CA ASP A 122 -5.48 -20.19 -12.44
C ASP A 122 -5.97 -18.76 -12.11
N ALA A 123 -7.11 -18.37 -12.70
CA ALA A 123 -7.71 -17.05 -12.48
C ALA A 123 -8.34 -16.86 -11.09
N GLU A 124 -8.46 -17.94 -10.31
CA GLU A 124 -8.90 -17.92 -8.91
C GLU A 124 -7.72 -17.96 -7.93
N PHE A 125 -6.49 -17.73 -8.41
CA PHE A 125 -5.30 -17.75 -7.58
C PHE A 125 -5.03 -19.14 -6.96
N ARG A 126 -5.49 -20.22 -7.60
CA ARG A 126 -5.17 -21.59 -7.22
C ARG A 126 -4.04 -22.08 -8.09
N CYS A 127 -2.94 -22.46 -7.48
CA CYS A 127 -1.89 -23.16 -8.20
C CYS A 127 -2.31 -24.64 -8.24
N ASP A 128 -2.50 -25.19 -9.45
CA ASP A 128 -2.74 -26.63 -9.64
C ASP A 128 -1.49 -27.37 -9.17
N SER A 129 -1.48 -27.73 -7.88
CA SER A 129 -0.51 -28.58 -7.18
C SER A 129 0.78 -28.86 -7.97
N VAL A 130 1.71 -27.90 -7.99
CA VAL A 130 3.08 -28.19 -8.44
C VAL A 130 3.79 -28.84 -7.25
N ASN A 131 3.37 -30.07 -6.94
CA ASN A 131 4.00 -30.93 -5.95
C ASN A 131 5.20 -31.68 -6.53
N GLU A 132 5.79 -31.18 -7.62
CA GLU A 132 6.98 -31.75 -8.21
C GLU A 132 8.08 -30.69 -8.36
N MET A 133 8.90 -30.65 -7.31
CA MET A 133 10.35 -30.68 -7.43
C MET A 133 11.01 -29.57 -8.27
N VAL A 134 11.35 -28.45 -7.61
CA VAL A 134 12.64 -27.81 -7.86
C VAL A 134 13.65 -28.46 -6.91
N ARG A 135 14.36 -29.47 -7.41
CA ARG A 135 15.71 -29.84 -6.97
C ARG A 135 16.69 -29.37 -8.04
#